data_AF-A0A954JTI4-F1
#
_entry.id   AF-A0A954JTI4-F1
#
_cell.length_a   1.000
_cell.length_b   1.000
_cell.length_c   1.000
_cell.angle_alpha   90.00
_cell.angle_beta   90.00
_cell.angle_gamma   90.00
#
_symmetry.space_group_name_H-M   'P 1'
#
loop_
_entity.id
_entity.type
_entity.pdbx_description
1 polymer ?
#
loop_
_entity_poly.entity_id
_entity_poly.type
_entity_poly.pdbx_seq_one_letter_code
_entity_poly.pdbx_strand_id
1 'polypeptide(L)'
;MSPLVLFVLKTVLVIVVILLISAAWIWWKLRSLSARLWAEHAETMANGGYAPPMRLDLESVDRVIWSDIDKIYLIEDTLLEAGYEPAGLFEAAAPFRTYFQGFQNRQLPGYAVLSEVVHTQEIYLELFSEMSDGAQIRVTNAPDDGLDYPEFCNLIRMDDFDLTEPEQIQSMHRRLETEIQGKTTTEQSELRFEQIFKQFWSRTMDWRMERGGITTEEVIQVFEINGQPNPSDGSIELAKQPWKKQIDLFITDLVRQSYLSSINLPENQRAETLDRLVIVHEKSVPARLIEILVDTLNYNDQLESGADRESELNTIFDSQTSVIEGFRQAIEILPPEKKFVLQSSIEIPLKSDIYLSPKYYN
;
A
#
# COMPACT_ATOMS: atom_id res chain seq x y z
N MET A 1 57.30 -33.35 8.30
CA MET A 1 56.27 -33.01 7.29
C MET A 1 56.95 -32.91 5.94
N SER A 2 56.41 -33.55 4.90
CA SER A 2 56.97 -33.40 3.55
C SER A 2 56.75 -31.97 3.04
N PRO A 3 57.65 -31.43 2.19
CA PRO A 3 57.49 -30.10 1.60
C PRO A 3 56.16 -29.97 0.82
N LEU A 4 55.64 -31.07 0.29
CA LEU A 4 54.34 -31.14 -0.37
C LEU A 4 53.18 -30.85 0.60
N VAL A 5 53.20 -31.43 1.80
CA VAL A 5 52.15 -31.21 2.82
C VAL A 5 52.14 -29.75 3.28
N LEU A 6 53.32 -29.17 3.47
CA LEU A 6 53.48 -27.75 3.82
C LEU A 6 53.00 -26.81 2.70
N PHE A 7 53.22 -27.17 1.44
CA PHE A 7 52.72 -26.42 0.29
C PHE A 7 51.19 -26.44 0.22
N VAL A 8 50.57 -27.63 0.33
CA VAL A 8 49.11 -27.78 0.31
C VAL A 8 48.44 -27.02 1.45
N LEU A 9 48.98 -27.10 2.67
CA LEU A 9 48.46 -26.35 3.83
C LEU A 9 48.50 -24.84 3.62
N LYS A 10 49.57 -24.31 3.02
CA LYS A 10 49.67 -22.88 2.70
C LYS A 10 48.66 -22.47 1.63
N THR A 11 48.48 -23.29 0.59
CA THR A 11 47.50 -23.02 -0.47
C THR A 11 46.07 -23.01 0.08
N VAL A 12 45.71 -23.98 0.92
CA VAL A 12 44.39 -24.03 1.57
C VAL A 12 44.19 -22.81 2.47
N LEU A 13 45.19 -22.42 3.26
CA LEU A 13 45.11 -21.23 4.11
C LEU A 13 44.87 -19.96 3.29
N VAL A 14 45.58 -19.79 2.17
CA VAL A 14 45.39 -18.63 1.27
C VAL A 14 43.98 -18.61 0.68
N ILE A 15 43.45 -19.76 0.25
CA ILE A 15 42.08 -19.86 -0.26
C ILE A 15 41.06 -19.50 0.83
N VAL A 16 41.22 -20.01 2.05
CA VAL A 16 40.34 -19.69 3.17
C VAL A 16 40.37 -18.19 3.49
N VAL A 17 41.55 -17.57 3.50
CA VAL A 17 41.70 -16.13 3.72
C VAL A 17 41.02 -15.32 2.60
N ILE A 18 41.17 -15.73 1.34
CA ILE A 18 40.48 -15.07 0.21
C ILE A 18 38.96 -15.20 0.33
N LEU A 19 38.45 -16.37 0.73
CA LEU A 19 37.02 -16.59 0.95
C LEU A 19 36.48 -15.72 2.09
N LEU A 20 37.21 -15.61 3.21
CA LEU A 20 36.84 -14.76 4.33
C LEU A 20 36.84 -13.28 3.95
N ILE A 21 37.85 -12.81 3.20
CA ILE A 21 37.91 -11.42 2.70
C ILE A 21 36.76 -11.16 1.73
N SER A 22 36.45 -12.09 0.84
CA SER A 22 35.35 -11.98 -0.12
C SER A 22 34.00 -11.95 0.58
N ALA A 23 33.78 -12.82 1.57
CA ALA A 23 32.56 -12.83 2.38
C ALA A 23 32.41 -11.53 3.18
N ALA A 24 33.49 -11.05 3.81
CA ALA A 24 33.47 -9.77 4.52
C ALA A 24 33.19 -8.59 3.58
N TRP A 25 33.76 -8.60 2.36
CA TRP A 25 33.52 -7.57 1.35
C TRP A 25 32.08 -7.59 0.83
N ILE A 26 31.53 -8.78 0.53
CA ILE A 26 30.13 -8.95 0.14
C ILE A 26 29.20 -8.48 1.26
N TRP A 27 29.47 -8.86 2.51
CA TRP A 27 28.69 -8.45 3.66
C TRP A 27 28.73 -6.93 3.87
N TRP A 28 29.91 -6.31 3.71
CA TRP A 28 30.06 -4.86 3.79
C TRP A 28 29.35 -4.11 2.65
N LYS A 29 29.38 -4.66 1.43
CA LYS A 29 28.67 -4.11 0.27
C LYS A 29 27.16 -4.26 0.37
N LEU A 30 26.67 -5.39 0.89
CA LEU A 30 25.26 -5.59 1.19
C LEU A 30 24.77 -4.62 2.27
N ARG A 31 25.58 -4.40 3.31
CA ARG A 31 25.27 -3.44 4.38
C ARG A 31 25.22 -1.99 3.89
N SER A 32 26.09 -1.61 2.96
CA SER A 32 26.08 -0.25 2.40
C SER A 32 24.95 -0.03 1.39
N LEU A 33 24.60 -1.05 0.61
CA LEU A 33 23.41 -1.04 -0.24
C LEU A 33 22.13 -0.98 0.59
N SER A 34 22.02 -1.80 1.65
CA SER A 34 20.88 -1.75 2.55
C SER A 34 20.81 -0.38 3.22
N ALA A 35 21.91 0.18 3.73
CA ALA A 35 21.92 1.51 4.35
C ALA A 35 21.46 2.65 3.41
N ARG A 36 21.75 2.54 2.10
CA ARG A 36 21.24 3.49 1.10
C ARG A 36 19.75 3.33 0.84
N LEU A 37 19.29 2.09 0.64
CA LEU A 37 17.86 1.79 0.54
C LEU A 37 17.10 2.22 1.79
N TRP A 38 17.71 2.09 2.97
CA TRP A 38 17.17 2.54 4.25
C TRP A 38 17.12 4.06 4.37
N ALA A 39 18.14 4.78 3.91
CA ALA A 39 18.13 6.24 3.88
C ALA A 39 17.04 6.77 2.93
N GLU A 40 16.90 6.15 1.76
CA GLU A 40 15.86 6.47 0.78
C GLU A 40 14.45 6.11 1.28
N HIS A 41 14.30 4.99 1.99
CA HIS A 41 13.05 4.63 2.66
C HIS A 41 12.70 5.58 3.80
N ALA A 42 13.67 5.92 4.66
CA ALA A 42 13.48 6.86 5.75
C ALA A 42 13.16 8.27 5.24
N GLU A 43 13.79 8.70 4.13
CA GLU A 43 13.50 9.97 3.47
C GLU A 43 12.12 9.96 2.80
N THR A 44 11.71 8.84 2.20
CA THR A 44 10.34 8.67 1.65
C THR A 44 9.28 8.66 2.75
N MET A 45 9.56 8.01 3.89
CA MET A 45 8.67 8.05 5.05
C MET A 45 8.62 9.43 5.70
N ALA A 46 9.77 10.11 5.79
CA ALA A 46 9.88 11.47 6.32
C ALA A 46 9.14 12.50 5.46
N ASN A 47 9.04 12.30 4.14
CA ASN A 47 8.42 13.23 3.19
C ASN A 47 6.95 12.90 2.86
N GLY A 48 6.18 12.27 3.75
CA GLY A 48 4.75 12.00 3.52
C GLY A 48 4.39 10.57 3.09
N GLY A 49 5.35 9.63 3.17
CA GLY A 49 5.05 8.22 3.37
C GLY A 49 4.79 7.36 2.14
N TYR A 50 4.72 6.06 2.39
CA TYR A 50 4.16 5.09 1.47
C TYR A 50 2.63 5.18 1.50
N ALA A 51 1.99 5.13 0.34
CA ALA A 51 0.55 4.95 0.32
C ALA A 51 0.19 3.55 0.82
N PRO A 52 -0.75 3.44 1.78
CA PRO A 52 -1.21 2.16 2.30
C PRO A 52 -1.97 1.38 1.20
N PRO A 53 -2.19 0.06 1.35
CA PRO A 53 -2.85 -0.70 0.30
C PRO A 53 -4.31 -0.23 0.15
N MET A 54 -4.77 -0.01 -1.08
CA MET A 54 -6.16 0.42 -1.32
C MET A 54 -7.19 -0.64 -0.86
N ARG A 55 -6.76 -1.90 -0.80
CA ARG A 55 -7.49 -3.02 -0.20
C ARG A 55 -6.53 -3.84 0.63
N LEU A 56 -6.93 -4.15 1.85
CA LEU A 56 -6.16 -4.99 2.73
C LEU A 56 -6.26 -6.44 2.25
N ASP A 57 -5.11 -7.04 1.93
CA ASP A 57 -5.02 -8.47 1.72
C ASP A 57 -4.50 -9.12 3.00
N LEU A 58 -5.29 -10.05 3.54
CA LEU A 58 -4.98 -10.73 4.79
C LEU A 58 -4.87 -12.21 4.46
N GLU A 59 -3.66 -12.74 4.64
CA GLU A 59 -3.38 -14.15 4.52
C GLU A 59 -3.47 -14.78 5.91
N SER A 60 -4.33 -15.79 6.08
CA SER A 60 -4.42 -16.49 7.36
C SER A 60 -3.15 -17.31 7.60
N VAL A 61 -2.61 -17.23 8.82
CA VAL A 61 -1.40 -17.94 9.23
C VAL A 61 -1.63 -18.72 10.52
N ASP A 62 -0.97 -19.87 10.67
CA ASP A 62 -1.11 -20.68 11.88
C ASP A 62 -0.33 -20.13 13.07
N ARG A 63 0.72 -19.35 12.80
CA ARG A 63 1.62 -18.79 13.81
C ARG A 63 2.30 -17.54 13.30
N VAL A 64 2.56 -16.63 14.23
CA VAL A 64 3.37 -15.42 14.05
C VAL A 64 4.46 -15.40 15.10
N ILE A 65 5.56 -14.71 14.79
CA ILE A 65 6.67 -14.51 15.73
C ILE A 65 6.66 -13.04 16.07
N TRP A 66 6.06 -12.72 17.21
CA TRP A 66 6.02 -11.37 17.75
C TRP A 66 7.39 -10.95 18.28
N SER A 67 7.71 -9.66 18.20
CA SER A 67 8.97 -9.12 18.74
C SER A 67 8.99 -9.07 20.26
N ASP A 68 7.85 -8.79 20.89
CA ASP A 68 7.67 -8.70 22.35
C ASP A 68 6.54 -9.63 22.82
N ILE A 69 6.90 -10.90 23.06
CA ILE A 69 5.94 -11.94 23.44
C ILE A 69 5.25 -11.63 24.78
N ASP A 70 5.98 -11.05 25.74
CA ASP A 70 5.43 -10.77 27.06
C ASP A 70 4.36 -9.67 26.99
N LYS A 71 4.62 -8.61 26.21
CA LYS A 71 3.61 -7.57 25.93
C LYS A 71 2.40 -8.13 25.19
N ILE A 72 2.60 -9.01 24.22
CA ILE A 72 1.48 -9.61 23.47
C ILE A 72 0.61 -10.47 24.41
N TYR A 73 1.19 -11.29 25.27
CA TYR A 73 0.43 -12.06 26.25
C TYR A 73 -0.33 -11.16 27.23
N LEU A 74 0.28 -10.06 27.67
CA LEU A 74 -0.40 -9.08 28.51
C LEU A 74 -1.65 -8.51 27.81
N ILE A 75 -1.51 -8.12 26.54
CA ILE A 75 -2.63 -7.60 25.73
C ILE A 75 -3.70 -8.66 25.55
N GLU A 76 -3.31 -9.88 25.16
CA GLU A 76 -4.23 -11.01 24.97
C GLU A 76 -5.01 -11.33 26.25
N ASP A 77 -4.33 -11.53 27.38
CA ASP A 77 -4.94 -11.87 28.65
C ASP A 77 -5.91 -10.77 29.10
N THR A 78 -5.52 -9.50 28.95
CA THR A 78 -6.39 -8.37 29.31
C THR A 78 -7.62 -8.26 28.41
N LEU A 79 -7.47 -8.54 27.10
CA LEU A 79 -8.60 -8.59 26.17
C LEU A 79 -9.54 -9.77 26.49
N LEU A 80 -9.00 -10.94 26.83
CA LEU A 80 -9.76 -12.11 27.25
C LEU A 80 -10.60 -11.80 28.51
N GLU A 81 -10.00 -11.13 29.51
CA GLU A 81 -10.72 -10.67 30.71
C GLU A 81 -11.85 -9.68 30.38
N ALA A 82 -11.67 -8.84 29.36
CA ALA A 82 -12.69 -7.93 28.82
C ALA A 82 -13.73 -8.61 27.90
N GLY A 83 -13.68 -9.94 27.76
CA GLY A 83 -14.68 -10.72 27.01
C GLY A 83 -14.44 -10.80 25.50
N TYR A 84 -13.25 -10.41 25.04
CA TYR A 84 -12.80 -10.66 23.68
C TYR A 84 -12.27 -12.09 23.54
N GLU A 85 -12.40 -12.67 22.35
CA GLU A 85 -11.81 -13.96 22.02
C GLU A 85 -11.02 -13.89 20.72
N PRO A 86 -9.90 -14.63 20.59
CA PRO A 86 -9.14 -14.68 19.36
C PRO A 86 -10.00 -15.11 18.17
N ALA A 87 -9.94 -14.33 17.10
CA ALA A 87 -10.73 -14.46 15.87
C ALA A 87 -9.85 -14.59 14.62
N GLY A 88 -8.65 -15.15 14.79
CA GLY A 88 -7.71 -15.48 13.70
C GLY A 88 -6.40 -14.72 13.79
N LEU A 89 -5.38 -15.31 13.15
CA LEU A 89 -4.07 -14.73 12.93
C LEU A 89 -3.87 -14.51 11.43
N PHE A 90 -3.34 -13.35 11.09
CA PHE A 90 -3.20 -12.92 9.70
C PHE A 90 -1.86 -12.22 9.46
N GLU A 91 -1.44 -12.23 8.21
CA GLU A 91 -0.33 -11.46 7.69
C GLU A 91 -0.81 -10.59 6.51
N ALA A 92 -0.34 -9.34 6.45
CA ALA A 92 -0.40 -8.53 5.24
C ALA A 92 1.03 -8.18 4.80
N ALA A 93 1.29 -8.26 3.50
CA ALA A 93 2.64 -8.02 2.96
C ALA A 93 2.92 -6.54 2.61
N ALA A 94 1.90 -5.72 2.39
CA ALA A 94 2.03 -4.40 1.77
C ALA A 94 1.42 -3.25 2.62
N PRO A 95 2.03 -2.03 2.61
CA PRO A 95 3.36 -1.73 2.04
C PRO A 95 4.50 -2.35 2.87
N PHE A 96 4.20 -2.70 4.12
CA PHE A 96 5.12 -3.37 5.01
C PHE A 96 4.48 -4.67 5.48
N ARG A 97 5.34 -5.64 5.78
CA ARG A 97 4.90 -6.87 6.41
C ARG A 97 4.37 -6.54 7.81
N THR A 98 3.10 -6.85 8.04
CA THR A 98 2.41 -6.60 9.30
C THR A 98 1.68 -7.86 9.73
N TYR A 99 1.87 -8.26 10.99
CA TYR A 99 1.11 -9.33 11.61
C TYR A 99 -0.12 -8.76 12.28
N PHE A 100 -1.23 -9.48 12.22
CA PHE A 100 -2.48 -9.11 12.86
C PHE A 100 -3.04 -10.29 13.66
N GLN A 101 -3.57 -9.99 14.84
CA GLN A 101 -4.43 -10.88 15.59
C GLN A 101 -5.77 -10.22 15.80
N GLY A 102 -6.80 -10.81 15.22
CA GLY A 102 -8.17 -10.36 15.40
C GLY A 102 -8.75 -10.89 16.69
N PHE A 103 -9.63 -10.12 17.31
CA PHE A 103 -10.44 -10.55 18.43
C PHE A 103 -11.88 -10.10 18.24
N GLN A 104 -12.82 -10.92 18.71
CA GLN A 104 -14.25 -10.62 18.70
C GLN A 104 -14.77 -10.60 20.13
N ASN A 105 -15.48 -9.55 20.52
CA ASN A 105 -16.13 -9.51 21.83
C ASN A 105 -17.44 -10.31 21.81
N ARG A 106 -17.66 -11.14 22.83
CA ARG A 106 -18.88 -11.97 22.94
C ARG A 106 -20.08 -11.23 23.52
N GLN A 107 -19.85 -10.17 24.26
CA GLN A 107 -20.88 -9.45 25.02
C GLN A 107 -21.16 -8.07 24.43
N LEU A 108 -20.24 -7.55 23.64
CA LEU A 108 -20.33 -6.27 22.98
C LEU A 108 -20.18 -6.43 21.47
N PRO A 109 -20.89 -5.58 20.70
CA PRO A 109 -20.82 -5.55 19.23
C PRO A 109 -19.52 -4.86 18.78
N GLY A 110 -18.37 -5.40 19.15
CA GLY A 110 -17.07 -4.81 18.93
C GLY A 110 -15.97 -5.84 18.70
N TYR A 111 -14.93 -5.39 18.02
CA TYR A 111 -13.75 -6.18 17.69
C TYR A 111 -12.51 -5.47 18.21
N ALA A 112 -11.45 -6.23 18.40
CA ALA A 112 -10.11 -5.69 18.58
C ALA A 112 -9.18 -6.26 17.52
N VAL A 113 -8.17 -5.48 17.14
CA VAL A 113 -7.07 -5.94 16.31
C VAL A 113 -5.77 -5.52 16.97
N LEU A 114 -4.97 -6.52 17.28
CA LEU A 114 -3.57 -6.35 17.64
C LEU A 114 -2.76 -6.42 16.36
N SER A 115 -1.85 -5.48 16.14
CA SER A 115 -0.98 -5.48 14.97
C SER A 115 0.46 -5.19 15.36
N GLU A 116 1.41 -5.82 14.66
CA GLU A 116 2.83 -5.52 14.75
C GLU A 116 3.38 -5.26 13.35
N VAL A 117 3.94 -4.07 13.14
CA VAL A 117 4.69 -3.76 11.91
C VAL A 117 6.07 -4.38 12.05
N VAL A 118 6.32 -5.49 11.33
CA VAL A 118 7.51 -6.34 11.51
C VAL A 118 8.82 -5.56 11.38
N HIS A 119 8.82 -4.51 10.56
CA HIS A 119 10.00 -3.70 10.34
C HIS A 119 10.36 -2.79 11.53
N THR A 120 9.38 -2.11 12.12
CA THR A 120 9.59 -1.16 13.23
C THR A 120 9.44 -1.82 14.59
N GLN A 121 8.86 -3.02 14.64
CA GLN A 121 8.50 -3.74 15.88
C GLN A 121 7.51 -2.95 16.75
N GLU A 122 6.81 -1.99 16.15
CA GLU A 122 5.78 -1.23 16.82
C GLU A 122 4.50 -2.05 16.90
N ILE A 123 3.95 -2.12 18.12
CA ILE A 123 2.74 -2.86 18.44
C ILE A 123 1.61 -1.86 18.66
N TYR A 124 0.54 -2.03 17.89
CA TYR A 124 -0.67 -1.24 18.00
C TYR A 124 -1.86 -2.12 18.31
N LEU A 125 -2.76 -1.61 19.14
CA LEU A 125 -4.05 -2.19 19.46
C LEU A 125 -5.13 -1.21 19.00
N GLU A 126 -6.06 -1.69 18.19
CA GLU A 126 -7.26 -0.94 17.84
C GLU A 126 -8.51 -1.70 18.25
N LEU A 127 -9.45 -1.02 18.89
CA LEU A 127 -10.78 -1.53 19.20
C LEU A 127 -11.78 -0.76 18.35
N PHE A 128 -12.74 -1.46 17.75
CA PHE A 128 -13.69 -0.82 16.85
C PHE A 128 -15.08 -1.46 16.88
N SER A 129 -16.07 -0.65 16.51
CA SER A 129 -17.48 -1.05 16.42
C SER A 129 -18.18 -0.28 15.29
N GLU A 130 -19.14 -0.92 14.62
CA GLU A 130 -20.02 -0.28 13.63
C GLU A 130 -21.41 -0.06 14.21
N MET A 131 -21.91 1.15 14.03
CA MET A 131 -23.26 1.56 14.36
C MET A 131 -24.21 1.24 13.21
N SER A 132 -25.49 1.05 13.51
CA SER A 132 -26.53 0.73 12.52
C SER A 132 -26.77 1.81 11.46
N ASP A 133 -26.38 3.06 11.73
CA ASP A 133 -26.39 4.17 10.77
C ASP A 133 -25.13 4.20 9.88
N GLY A 134 -24.23 3.23 10.05
CA GLY A 134 -22.96 3.14 9.35
C GLY A 134 -21.86 4.01 9.95
N ALA A 135 -22.04 4.66 11.10
CA ALA A 135 -20.94 5.28 11.81
C ALA A 135 -20.00 4.21 12.39
N GLN A 136 -18.71 4.50 12.45
CA GLN A 136 -17.66 3.66 12.98
C GLN A 136 -17.04 4.38 14.17
N ILE A 137 -16.82 3.65 15.26
CA ILE A 137 -16.04 4.14 16.40
C ILE A 137 -14.76 3.32 16.45
N ARG A 138 -13.61 3.99 16.52
CA ARG A 138 -12.30 3.35 16.65
C ARG A 138 -11.54 3.98 17.81
N VAL A 139 -11.02 3.15 18.70
CA VAL A 139 -10.11 3.54 19.78
C VAL A 139 -8.77 2.88 19.50
N THR A 140 -7.69 3.65 19.40
CA THR A 140 -6.36 3.15 19.01
C THR A 140 -5.27 3.79 19.86
N ASN A 141 -4.18 3.07 20.12
CA ASN A 141 -2.96 3.65 20.68
C ASN A 141 -1.96 4.06 19.59
N ALA A 142 -2.31 3.91 18.31
CA ALA A 142 -1.47 4.39 17.22
C ALA A 142 -1.31 5.92 17.32
N PRO A 143 -0.09 6.44 17.07
CA PRO A 143 0.19 7.87 17.14
C PRO A 143 -0.62 8.63 16.08
N ASP A 144 -0.71 9.94 16.26
CA ASP A 144 -1.30 10.78 15.23
C ASP A 144 -0.46 10.76 13.95
N ASP A 145 -1.09 10.36 12.85
CA ASP A 145 -0.49 10.21 11.53
C ASP A 145 -0.59 11.50 10.70
N GLY A 146 -1.26 12.53 11.22
CA GLY A 146 -1.45 13.81 10.52
C GLY A 146 -2.42 13.73 9.34
N LEU A 147 -3.17 12.63 9.22
CA LEU A 147 -4.12 12.42 8.15
C LEU A 147 -5.55 12.71 8.63
N ASP A 148 -6.39 13.22 7.72
CA ASP A 148 -7.81 13.38 7.95
C ASP A 148 -8.49 12.01 7.99
N TYR A 149 -9.61 11.92 8.71
CA TYR A 149 -10.47 10.74 8.73
C TYR A 149 -11.89 11.08 8.26
N PRO A 150 -12.59 10.12 7.65
CA PRO A 150 -13.95 10.36 7.17
C PRO A 150 -14.90 10.69 8.33
N GLU A 151 -15.91 11.53 8.07
CA GLU A 151 -16.93 11.91 9.08
C GLU A 151 -17.68 10.72 9.67
N PHE A 152 -17.79 9.61 8.92
CA PHE A 152 -18.40 8.39 9.43
C PHE A 152 -17.49 7.63 10.42
N CYS A 153 -16.22 8.01 10.60
CA CYS A 153 -15.28 7.37 11.51
C CYS A 153 -14.94 8.32 12.68
N ASN A 154 -15.47 8.03 13.85
CA ASN A 154 -15.05 8.65 15.10
C ASN A 154 -13.80 7.95 15.63
N LEU A 155 -12.64 8.54 15.33
CA LEU A 155 -11.34 8.04 15.73
C LEU A 155 -10.86 8.70 17.02
N ILE A 156 -10.57 7.87 18.02
CA ILE A 156 -10.11 8.30 19.34
C ILE A 156 -8.71 7.72 19.55
N ARG A 157 -7.74 8.62 19.69
CA ARG A 157 -6.35 8.27 19.96
C ARG A 157 -6.06 8.28 21.45
N MET A 158 -5.43 7.22 21.92
CA MET A 158 -4.81 7.06 23.24
C MET A 158 -3.31 6.89 23.00
N ASP A 159 -2.71 7.86 22.30
CA ASP A 159 -1.35 7.80 21.73
C ASP A 159 -0.23 7.88 22.79
N ASP A 160 -0.59 8.20 24.04
CA ASP A 160 0.27 8.11 25.21
C ASP A 160 0.38 6.68 25.77
N PHE A 161 -0.39 5.71 25.24
CA PHE A 161 -0.39 4.32 25.73
C PHE A 161 0.61 3.45 24.97
N ASP A 162 1.59 2.93 25.71
CA ASP A 162 2.60 2.00 25.20
C ASP A 162 2.22 0.51 25.37
N LEU A 163 1.03 0.24 25.92
CA LEU A 163 0.47 -1.09 26.17
C LEU A 163 1.31 -1.94 27.13
N THR A 164 1.96 -1.32 28.10
CA THR A 164 2.81 -2.01 29.09
C THR A 164 2.07 -2.42 30.36
N GLU A 165 0.87 -1.88 30.60
CA GLU A 165 0.07 -2.14 31.79
C GLU A 165 -1.38 -2.51 31.40
N PRO A 166 -2.01 -3.51 32.07
CA PRO A 166 -3.40 -3.92 31.79
C PRO A 166 -4.40 -2.76 31.85
N GLU A 167 -4.20 -1.81 32.76
CA GLU A 167 -5.10 -0.67 32.96
C GLU A 167 -5.22 0.21 31.72
N GLN A 168 -4.18 0.28 30.88
CA GLN A 168 -4.21 1.02 29.61
C GLN A 168 -5.17 0.35 28.62
N ILE A 169 -5.05 -0.97 28.43
CA ILE A 169 -5.93 -1.77 27.56
C ILE A 169 -7.38 -1.73 28.07
N GLN A 170 -7.58 -1.87 29.38
CA GLN A 170 -8.90 -1.74 30.01
C GLN A 170 -9.48 -0.32 29.86
N SER A 171 -8.64 0.71 29.84
CA SER A 171 -9.07 2.10 29.59
C SER A 171 -9.52 2.27 28.14
N MET A 172 -8.79 1.72 27.16
CA MET A 172 -9.22 1.71 25.75
C MET A 172 -10.57 0.99 25.58
N HIS A 173 -10.75 -0.15 26.24
CA HIS A 173 -12.01 -0.89 26.24
C HIS A 173 -13.17 -0.07 26.81
N ARG A 174 -13.02 0.50 28.02
CA ARG A 174 -14.04 1.36 28.63
C ARG A 174 -14.35 2.60 27.80
N ARG A 175 -13.36 3.13 27.10
CA ARG A 175 -13.54 4.25 26.16
C ARG A 175 -14.46 3.83 25.01
N LEU A 176 -14.24 2.66 24.41
CA LEU A 176 -15.13 2.14 23.38
C LEU A 176 -16.55 1.93 23.93
N GLU A 177 -16.70 1.30 25.09
CA GLU A 177 -18.01 1.08 25.74
C GLU A 177 -18.78 2.40 25.95
N THR A 178 -18.10 3.43 26.43
CA THR A 178 -18.69 4.75 26.65
C THR A 178 -19.20 5.35 25.35
N GLU A 179 -18.44 5.20 24.26
CA GLU A 179 -18.77 5.79 22.97
C GLU A 179 -19.89 5.06 22.24
N ILE A 180 -20.07 3.75 22.49
CA ILE A 180 -21.19 2.97 21.94
C ILE A 180 -22.44 3.02 22.84
N GLN A 181 -22.33 3.51 24.07
CA GLN A 181 -23.43 3.51 25.03
C GLN A 181 -24.66 4.28 24.51
N GLY A 182 -25.81 3.62 24.50
CA GLY A 182 -27.07 4.20 24.02
C GLY A 182 -27.20 4.31 22.49
N LYS A 183 -26.20 3.84 21.73
CA LYS A 183 -26.26 3.75 20.26
C LYS A 183 -26.74 2.37 19.84
N THR A 184 -27.39 2.30 18.68
CA THR A 184 -27.78 1.02 18.07
C THR A 184 -26.63 0.53 17.21
N THR A 185 -26.10 -0.64 17.53
CA THR A 185 -24.95 -1.24 16.85
C THR A 185 -25.40 -2.25 15.81
N THR A 186 -24.54 -2.50 14.83
CA THR A 186 -24.76 -3.57 13.86
C THR A 186 -24.49 -4.91 14.53
N GLU A 187 -25.41 -5.86 14.37
CA GLU A 187 -25.16 -7.24 14.78
C GLU A 187 -24.20 -7.88 13.78
N GLN A 188 -22.97 -8.17 14.22
CA GLN A 188 -21.92 -8.76 13.36
C GLN A 188 -21.58 -10.20 13.79
N SER A 189 -22.48 -10.85 14.54
CA SER A 189 -22.29 -12.20 15.10
C SER A 189 -22.06 -13.28 14.03
N GLU A 190 -22.55 -13.09 12.80
CA GLU A 190 -22.42 -14.06 11.69
C GLU A 190 -21.20 -13.82 10.79
N LEU A 191 -20.56 -12.65 10.85
CA LEU A 191 -19.45 -12.28 9.98
C LEU A 191 -18.11 -12.58 10.66
N ARG A 192 -17.17 -13.13 9.88
CA ARG A 192 -15.81 -13.38 10.38
C ARG A 192 -15.07 -12.05 10.56
N PHE A 193 -14.25 -11.96 11.61
CA PHE A 193 -13.40 -10.79 11.88
C PHE A 193 -12.69 -10.26 10.62
N GLU A 194 -12.07 -11.16 9.84
CA GLU A 194 -11.34 -10.81 8.61
C GLU A 194 -12.20 -10.01 7.62
N GLN A 195 -13.46 -10.41 7.43
CA GLN A 195 -14.38 -9.76 6.50
C GLN A 195 -14.74 -8.35 6.98
N ILE A 196 -15.06 -8.22 8.27
CA ILE A 196 -15.37 -6.93 8.90
C ILE A 196 -14.16 -5.99 8.81
N PHE A 197 -12.97 -6.48 9.18
CA PHE A 197 -11.78 -5.65 9.20
C PHE A 197 -11.39 -5.17 7.79
N LYS A 198 -11.47 -6.06 6.78
CA LYS A 198 -11.29 -5.68 5.37
C LYS A 198 -12.33 -4.65 4.89
N GLN A 199 -13.59 -4.80 5.30
CA GLN A 199 -14.66 -3.86 4.95
C GLN A 199 -14.46 -2.47 5.58
N PHE A 200 -14.06 -2.42 6.85
CA PHE A 200 -13.74 -1.17 7.54
C PHE A 200 -12.59 -0.45 6.84
N TRP A 201 -11.52 -1.19 6.53
CA TRP A 201 -10.38 -0.67 5.80
C TRP A 201 -10.78 -0.15 4.42
N SER A 202 -11.50 -0.95 3.62
CA SER A 202 -11.86 -0.58 2.26
C SER A 202 -12.72 0.67 2.21
N ARG A 203 -13.66 0.82 3.15
CA ARG A 203 -14.55 2.00 3.21
C ARG A 203 -13.77 3.30 3.47
N THR A 204 -12.80 3.27 4.38
CA THR A 204 -11.91 4.43 4.62
C THR A 204 -11.03 4.71 3.41
N MET A 205 -10.48 3.66 2.77
CA MET A 205 -9.68 3.84 1.56
C MET A 205 -10.51 4.37 0.39
N ASP A 206 -11.76 3.94 0.23
CA ASP A 206 -12.67 4.45 -0.81
C ASP A 206 -12.90 5.95 -0.67
N TRP A 207 -13.18 6.41 0.55
CA TRP A 207 -13.28 7.84 0.85
C TRP A 207 -11.98 8.59 0.52
N ARG A 208 -10.80 8.02 0.83
CA ARG A 208 -9.50 8.63 0.44
C ARG A 208 -9.32 8.67 -1.07
N MET A 209 -9.69 7.60 -1.78
CA MET A 209 -9.57 7.53 -3.23
C MET A 209 -10.48 8.53 -3.93
N GLU A 210 -11.71 8.72 -3.42
CA GLU A 210 -12.67 9.72 -3.93
C GLU A 210 -12.07 11.12 -3.95
N ARG A 211 -11.41 11.55 -2.85
CA ARG A 211 -10.70 12.84 -2.76
C ARG A 211 -9.35 12.90 -3.50
N GLY A 212 -8.87 11.77 -4.04
CA GLY A 212 -7.63 11.71 -4.81
C GLY A 212 -6.38 11.38 -3.99
N GLY A 213 -6.54 10.82 -2.79
CA GLY A 213 -5.46 10.46 -1.87
C GLY A 213 -5.23 11.53 -0.81
N ILE A 214 -3.96 11.67 -0.40
CA ILE A 214 -3.53 12.67 0.58
C ILE A 214 -3.63 14.09 0.02
N THR A 215 -4.15 15.02 0.82
CA THR A 215 -4.29 16.44 0.48
C THR A 215 -3.01 17.22 0.74
N THR A 216 -2.96 18.46 0.26
CA THR A 216 -1.82 19.34 0.54
C THR A 216 -1.74 19.69 2.03
N GLU A 217 -2.88 19.91 2.66
CA GLU A 217 -3.02 20.22 4.07
C GLU A 217 -2.57 19.05 4.95
N GLU A 218 -2.97 17.81 4.62
CA GLU A 218 -2.50 16.60 5.29
C GLU A 218 -0.97 16.45 5.17
N VAL A 219 -0.38 16.74 4.00
CA VAL A 219 1.09 16.72 3.84
C VAL A 219 1.76 17.74 4.74
N ILE A 220 1.25 18.97 4.81
CA ILE A 220 1.81 20.01 5.70
C ILE A 220 1.71 19.55 7.16
N GLN A 221 0.56 19.00 7.58
CA GLN A 221 0.36 18.50 8.94
C GLN A 221 1.31 17.34 9.28
N VAL A 222 1.55 16.40 8.35
CA VAL A 222 2.53 15.33 8.53
C VAL A 222 3.94 15.89 8.76
N PHE A 223 4.34 16.92 8.00
CA PHE A 223 5.64 17.57 8.22
C PHE A 223 5.72 18.25 9.59
N GLU A 224 4.66 18.95 10.00
CA GLU A 224 4.59 19.62 11.31
C GLU A 224 4.68 18.62 12.47
N ILE A 225 3.93 17.52 12.44
CA ILE A 225 3.94 16.47 13.48
C ILE A 225 5.34 15.82 13.58
N ASN A 226 6.02 15.65 12.45
CA ASN A 226 7.37 15.12 12.40
C ASN A 226 8.45 16.15 12.77
N GLY A 227 8.08 17.37 13.18
CA GLY A 227 9.01 18.44 13.55
C GLY A 227 9.85 18.96 12.37
N GLN A 228 9.36 18.77 11.15
CA GLN A 228 10.02 19.20 9.92
C GLN A 228 9.59 20.62 9.53
N PRO A 229 10.43 21.37 8.79
CA PRO A 229 10.02 22.66 8.27
C PRO A 229 8.90 22.50 7.24
N ASN A 230 8.11 23.56 7.05
CA ASN A 230 7.03 23.57 6.06
C ASN A 230 7.55 23.12 4.68
N PRO A 231 6.89 22.14 4.04
CA PRO A 231 7.34 21.58 2.79
C PRO A 231 7.22 22.59 1.65
N SER A 232 8.12 22.50 0.68
CA SER A 232 7.98 23.23 -0.60
C SER A 232 6.86 22.62 -1.45
N ASP A 233 6.33 23.37 -2.42
CA ASP A 233 5.34 22.84 -3.37
C ASP A 233 5.82 21.56 -4.09
N GLY A 234 7.11 21.51 -4.43
CA GLY A 234 7.72 20.31 -5.01
C GLY A 234 7.74 19.12 -4.04
N SER A 235 8.05 19.37 -2.77
CA SER A 235 7.99 18.36 -1.70
C SER A 235 6.56 17.85 -1.48
N ILE A 236 5.58 18.75 -1.52
CA ILE A 236 4.15 18.39 -1.41
C ILE A 236 3.73 17.47 -2.56
N GLU A 237 4.06 17.83 -3.80
CA GLU A 237 3.69 17.00 -4.94
C GLU A 237 4.42 15.66 -4.95
N LEU A 238 5.68 15.60 -4.47
CA LEU A 238 6.40 14.34 -4.26
C LEU A 238 5.72 13.46 -3.21
N ALA A 239 5.31 14.02 -2.08
CA ALA A 239 4.59 13.31 -1.01
C ALA A 239 3.27 12.68 -1.50
N LYS A 240 2.61 13.32 -2.47
CA LYS A 240 1.34 12.85 -3.04
C LYS A 240 1.51 11.77 -4.10
N GLN A 241 2.71 11.63 -4.71
CA GLN A 241 2.92 10.68 -5.82
C GLN A 241 2.64 9.21 -5.44
N PRO A 242 3.09 8.68 -4.29
CA PRO A 242 2.80 7.30 -3.91
C PRO A 242 1.30 7.01 -3.87
N TRP A 243 0.51 7.96 -3.35
CA TRP A 243 -0.95 7.85 -3.29
C TRP A 243 -1.56 7.87 -4.69
N LYS A 244 -1.22 8.87 -5.52
CA LYS A 244 -1.72 8.96 -6.89
C LYS A 244 -1.41 7.68 -7.69
N LYS A 245 -0.19 7.14 -7.55
CA LYS A 245 0.24 5.91 -8.23
C LYS A 245 -0.54 4.69 -7.75
N GLN A 246 -0.70 4.49 -6.44
CA GLN A 246 -1.45 3.35 -5.90
C GLN A 246 -2.93 3.40 -6.31
N ILE A 247 -3.54 4.59 -6.29
CA ILE A 247 -4.93 4.81 -6.72
C ILE A 247 -5.09 4.47 -8.21
N ASP A 248 -4.17 4.97 -9.05
CA ASP A 248 -4.17 4.69 -10.50
C ASP A 248 -4.04 3.19 -10.80
N LEU A 249 -3.10 2.51 -10.15
CA LEU A 249 -2.93 1.06 -10.32
C LEU A 249 -4.17 0.28 -9.85
N PHE A 250 -4.73 0.63 -8.68
CA PHE A 250 -5.91 -0.03 -8.16
C PHE A 250 -7.13 0.11 -9.09
N ILE A 251 -7.42 1.33 -9.57
CA ILE A 251 -8.55 1.55 -10.48
C ILE A 251 -8.31 0.87 -11.83
N THR A 252 -7.08 0.95 -12.35
CA THR A 252 -6.68 0.25 -13.57
C THR A 252 -6.97 -1.24 -13.46
N ASP A 253 -6.58 -1.88 -12.36
CA ASP A 253 -6.82 -3.31 -12.14
C ASP A 253 -8.32 -3.63 -12.00
N LEU A 254 -9.07 -2.80 -11.29
CA LEU A 254 -10.51 -2.95 -11.12
C LEU A 254 -11.28 -2.84 -12.45
N VAL A 255 -10.94 -1.83 -13.25
CA VAL A 255 -11.49 -1.65 -14.61
C VAL A 255 -11.09 -2.83 -15.51
N ARG A 256 -9.84 -3.29 -15.42
CA ARG A 256 -9.36 -4.45 -16.18
C ARG A 256 -10.19 -5.69 -15.86
N GLN A 257 -10.36 -6.01 -14.58
CA GLN A 257 -11.12 -7.17 -14.13
C GLN A 257 -12.59 -7.08 -14.59
N SER A 258 -13.21 -5.91 -14.43
CA SER A 258 -14.58 -5.65 -14.89
C SER A 258 -14.72 -5.91 -16.40
N TYR A 259 -13.85 -5.29 -17.21
CA TYR A 259 -13.86 -5.46 -18.66
C TYR A 259 -13.66 -6.92 -19.08
N LEU A 260 -12.67 -7.60 -18.51
CA LEU A 260 -12.36 -9.01 -18.82
C LEU A 260 -13.49 -9.96 -18.44
N SER A 261 -14.25 -9.64 -17.40
CA SER A 261 -15.43 -10.42 -17.00
C SER A 261 -16.60 -10.23 -17.97
N SER A 262 -16.64 -9.07 -18.66
CA SER A 262 -17.72 -8.71 -19.60
C SER A 262 -17.53 -9.28 -21.00
N ILE A 263 -16.28 -9.51 -21.42
CA ILE A 263 -15.95 -9.96 -22.77
C ILE A 263 -15.79 -11.49 -22.81
N ASN A 264 -16.34 -12.11 -23.86
CA ASN A 264 -16.16 -13.54 -24.10
C ASN A 264 -15.05 -13.74 -25.15
N LEU A 265 -13.81 -13.87 -24.68
CA LEU A 265 -12.65 -14.14 -25.53
C LEU A 265 -12.21 -15.61 -25.43
N PRO A 266 -11.88 -16.26 -26.56
CA PRO A 266 -11.15 -17.52 -26.56
C PRO A 266 -9.86 -17.42 -25.72
N GLU A 267 -9.50 -18.49 -24.99
CA GLU A 267 -8.37 -18.50 -24.06
C GLU A 267 -7.03 -18.07 -24.69
N ASN A 268 -6.80 -18.47 -25.95
CA ASN A 268 -5.61 -18.10 -26.71
C ASN A 268 -5.55 -16.62 -27.10
N GLN A 269 -6.70 -15.95 -27.29
CA GLN A 269 -6.76 -14.51 -27.54
C GLN A 269 -6.72 -13.71 -26.24
N ARG A 270 -7.14 -14.32 -25.13
CA ARG A 270 -7.20 -13.66 -23.82
C ARG A 270 -5.81 -13.25 -23.34
N ALA A 271 -4.82 -14.14 -23.41
CA ALA A 271 -3.45 -13.83 -22.98
C ALA A 271 -2.82 -12.70 -23.82
N GLU A 272 -2.93 -12.76 -25.15
CA GLU A 272 -2.40 -11.71 -26.04
C GLU A 272 -3.10 -10.36 -25.81
N THR A 273 -4.41 -10.38 -25.56
CA THR A 273 -5.19 -9.18 -25.26
C THR A 273 -4.76 -8.58 -23.93
N LEU A 274 -4.61 -9.41 -22.89
CA LEU A 274 -4.23 -8.98 -21.53
C LEU A 274 -2.94 -8.17 -21.51
N ASP A 275 -1.90 -8.65 -22.19
CA ASP A 275 -0.58 -8.01 -22.21
C ASP A 275 -0.57 -6.66 -22.95
N ARG A 276 -1.61 -6.39 -23.75
CA ARG A 276 -1.71 -5.20 -24.61
C ARG A 276 -2.78 -4.22 -24.15
N LEU A 277 -3.53 -4.53 -23.09
CA LEU A 277 -4.57 -3.65 -22.58
C LEU A 277 -3.96 -2.43 -21.88
N VAL A 278 -4.33 -1.25 -22.37
CA VAL A 278 -4.03 0.03 -21.73
C VAL A 278 -5.33 0.68 -21.30
N ILE A 279 -5.44 0.96 -20.01
CA ILE A 279 -6.63 1.53 -19.40
C ILE A 279 -6.30 2.96 -18.99
N VAL A 280 -7.12 3.89 -19.45
CA VAL A 280 -6.99 5.31 -19.16
C VAL A 280 -8.26 5.76 -18.49
N HIS A 281 -8.15 6.24 -17.25
CA HIS A 281 -9.30 6.67 -16.46
C HIS A 281 -9.08 8.06 -15.87
N GLU A 282 -10.13 8.67 -15.32
CA GLU A 282 -10.10 10.06 -14.84
C GLU A 282 -9.01 10.33 -13.79
N LYS A 283 -8.68 9.32 -12.98
CA LYS A 283 -7.62 9.38 -11.96
C LYS A 283 -6.25 8.86 -12.41
N SER A 284 -6.05 8.61 -13.70
CA SER A 284 -4.77 8.05 -14.18
C SER A 284 -3.64 9.06 -14.04
N VAL A 285 -2.42 8.59 -13.75
CA VAL A 285 -1.25 9.45 -13.65
C VAL A 285 -0.68 9.67 -15.06
N PRO A 286 -0.59 10.92 -15.56
CA PRO A 286 -0.05 11.20 -16.90
C PRO A 286 1.32 10.59 -17.14
N ALA A 287 2.24 10.70 -16.17
CA ALA A 287 3.59 10.15 -16.29
C ALA A 287 3.62 8.65 -16.65
N ARG A 288 2.72 7.83 -16.07
CA ARG A 288 2.60 6.41 -16.40
C ARG A 288 2.14 6.20 -17.84
N LEU A 289 1.19 7.00 -18.30
CA LEU A 289 0.67 6.91 -19.67
C LEU A 289 1.70 7.36 -20.68
N ILE A 290 2.46 8.41 -20.36
CA ILE A 290 3.58 8.89 -21.17
C ILE A 290 4.66 7.81 -21.27
N GLU A 291 5.02 7.15 -20.17
CA GLU A 291 5.95 6.01 -20.18
C GLU A 291 5.48 4.90 -21.14
N ILE A 292 4.21 4.50 -21.08
CA ILE A 292 3.62 3.52 -22.01
C ILE A 292 3.72 3.96 -23.48
N LEU A 293 3.47 5.24 -23.76
CA LEU A 293 3.53 5.80 -25.11
C LEU A 293 4.98 5.88 -25.62
N VAL A 294 5.91 6.32 -24.78
CA VAL A 294 7.35 6.41 -25.07
C VAL A 294 7.93 5.03 -25.30
N ASP A 295 7.59 4.04 -24.47
CA ASP A 295 8.01 2.65 -24.67
C ASP A 295 7.51 2.09 -26.00
N THR A 296 6.27 2.41 -26.36
CA THR A 296 5.69 2.01 -27.65
C THR A 296 6.39 2.69 -28.83
N LEU A 297 6.77 3.97 -28.69
CA LEU A 297 7.55 4.71 -29.68
C LEU A 297 8.98 4.20 -29.83
N ASN A 298 9.64 3.81 -28.75
CA ASN A 298 11.01 3.32 -28.78
C ASN A 298 11.11 1.84 -29.19
N TYR A 299 9.98 1.12 -29.16
CA TYR A 299 9.92 -0.25 -29.62
C TYR A 299 10.25 -0.31 -31.14
N ASN A 300 11.30 -1.06 -31.47
CA ASN A 300 11.92 -1.25 -32.80
C ASN A 300 12.74 -0.11 -33.41
N ASP A 301 12.68 1.11 -32.87
CA ASP A 301 13.46 2.25 -33.38
C ASP A 301 14.70 2.48 -32.50
N GLN A 302 15.85 1.99 -32.95
CA GLN A 302 17.13 2.47 -32.43
C GLN A 302 17.32 3.91 -32.95
N LEU A 303 17.36 4.93 -32.07
CA LEU A 303 18.01 6.26 -32.28
C LEU A 303 17.14 7.55 -32.32
N GLU A 304 16.04 7.70 -31.59
CA GLU A 304 15.58 9.05 -31.18
C GLU A 304 15.77 9.26 -29.66
N SER A 305 16.20 10.45 -29.23
CA SER A 305 16.33 10.80 -27.81
C SER A 305 14.95 10.84 -27.17
N GLY A 306 14.60 9.81 -26.39
CA GLY A 306 13.31 9.69 -25.70
C GLY A 306 12.89 10.92 -24.89
N ALA A 307 13.84 11.77 -24.48
CA ALA A 307 13.59 13.02 -23.77
C ALA A 307 12.77 14.05 -24.59
N ASP A 308 12.98 14.16 -25.90
CA ASP A 308 12.24 15.13 -26.73
C ASP A 308 10.76 14.71 -26.88
N ARG A 309 10.52 13.39 -27.00
CA ARG A 309 9.19 12.78 -27.08
C ARG A 309 8.43 12.90 -25.76
N GLU A 310 9.10 12.66 -24.64
CA GLU A 310 8.52 12.83 -23.33
C GLU A 310 8.09 14.29 -23.09
N SER A 311 8.90 15.27 -23.49
CA SER A 311 8.53 16.69 -23.38
C SER A 311 7.34 17.08 -24.24
N GLU A 312 7.24 16.54 -25.46
CA GLU A 312 6.10 16.75 -26.36
C GLU A 312 4.81 16.18 -25.74
N LEU A 313 4.88 14.94 -25.23
CA LEU A 313 3.75 14.27 -24.59
C LEU A 313 3.31 14.99 -23.32
N ASN A 314 4.23 15.43 -22.45
CA ASN A 314 3.90 16.23 -21.28
C ASN A 314 3.12 17.49 -21.67
N THR A 315 3.55 18.19 -22.71
CA THR A 315 2.85 19.38 -23.21
C THR A 315 1.42 19.08 -23.65
N ILE A 316 1.19 17.92 -24.29
CA ILE A 316 -0.16 17.48 -24.67
C ILE A 316 -1.01 17.25 -23.42
N PHE A 317 -0.54 16.47 -22.45
CA PHE A 317 -1.29 16.19 -21.22
C PHE A 317 -1.58 17.48 -20.42
N ASP A 318 -0.61 18.38 -20.30
CA ASP A 318 -0.76 19.66 -19.59
C ASP A 318 -1.75 20.62 -20.28
N SER A 319 -1.92 20.49 -21.59
CA SER A 319 -2.85 21.32 -22.37
C SER A 319 -4.31 20.86 -22.26
N GLN A 320 -4.57 19.65 -21.75
CA GLN A 320 -5.91 19.06 -21.70
C GLN A 320 -6.53 19.14 -20.32
N THR A 321 -7.86 19.27 -20.29
CA THR A 321 -8.64 19.32 -19.04
C THR A 321 -8.87 17.95 -18.42
N SER A 322 -8.64 16.86 -19.16
CA SER A 322 -8.75 15.51 -18.65
C SER A 322 -7.63 14.62 -19.19
N VAL A 323 -7.21 13.67 -18.36
CA VAL A 323 -6.17 12.68 -18.72
C VAL A 323 -6.61 11.79 -19.89
N ILE A 324 -7.92 11.50 -19.99
CA ILE A 324 -8.50 10.73 -21.10
C ILE A 324 -8.32 11.48 -22.43
N GLU A 325 -8.67 12.77 -22.48
CA GLU A 325 -8.47 13.58 -23.70
C GLU A 325 -6.99 13.80 -24.01
N GLY A 326 -6.16 13.98 -22.98
CA GLY A 326 -4.70 14.02 -23.12
C GLY A 326 -4.16 12.77 -23.82
N PHE A 327 -4.59 11.59 -23.38
CA PHE A 327 -4.20 10.33 -24.02
C PHE A 327 -4.74 10.21 -25.44
N ARG A 328 -6.01 10.57 -25.69
CA ARG A 328 -6.62 10.56 -27.04
C ARG A 328 -5.83 11.42 -28.03
N GLN A 329 -5.40 12.61 -27.61
CA GLN A 329 -4.57 13.46 -28.47
C GLN A 329 -3.15 12.91 -28.63
N ALA A 330 -2.57 12.38 -27.56
CA ALA A 330 -1.24 11.80 -27.59
C ALA A 330 -1.14 10.59 -28.53
N ILE A 331 -2.18 9.76 -28.64
CA ILE A 331 -2.17 8.63 -29.59
C ILE A 331 -2.32 9.07 -31.05
N GLU A 332 -2.85 10.26 -31.33
CA GLU A 332 -3.02 10.76 -32.71
C GLU A 332 -1.71 11.18 -33.36
N ILE A 333 -0.72 11.61 -32.56
CA ILE A 333 0.62 11.97 -33.04
C ILE A 333 1.51 10.73 -33.28
N LEU A 334 1.06 9.55 -32.86
CA LEU A 334 1.81 8.31 -33.07
C LEU A 334 1.79 7.89 -34.55
N PRO A 335 2.89 7.28 -35.04
CA PRO A 335 2.91 6.65 -36.36
C PRO A 335 1.75 5.63 -36.52
N PRO A 336 1.17 5.47 -37.74
CA PRO A 336 0.03 4.58 -37.97
C PRO A 336 0.22 3.15 -37.46
N GLU A 337 1.42 2.60 -37.57
CA GLU A 337 1.80 1.26 -37.11
C GLU A 337 1.94 1.13 -35.60
N LYS A 338 2.00 2.25 -34.87
CA LYS A 338 2.12 2.32 -33.41
C LYS A 338 0.82 2.81 -32.73
N LYS A 339 -0.26 3.00 -33.49
CA LYS A 339 -1.52 3.52 -32.95
C LYS A 339 -2.22 2.51 -32.03
N PHE A 340 -2.73 3.06 -30.92
CA PHE A 340 -3.60 2.35 -30.00
C PHE A 340 -5.02 2.28 -30.57
N VAL A 341 -5.71 1.17 -30.34
CA VAL A 341 -7.08 0.97 -30.84
C VAL A 341 -8.05 0.93 -29.66
N LEU A 342 -8.96 1.89 -29.59
CA LEU A 342 -10.04 1.91 -28.60
C LEU A 342 -10.90 0.66 -28.74
N GLN A 343 -11.01 -0.12 -27.67
CA GLN A 343 -11.87 -1.30 -27.59
C GLN A 343 -13.23 -0.98 -26.98
N SER A 344 -13.23 -0.19 -25.91
CA SER A 344 -14.44 0.14 -25.15
C SER A 344 -14.24 1.40 -24.33
N SER A 345 -15.35 2.05 -24.00
CA SER A 345 -15.41 3.09 -22.97
C SER A 345 -16.44 2.65 -21.93
N ILE A 346 -16.12 2.79 -20.65
CA ILE A 346 -16.99 2.41 -19.54
C ILE A 346 -17.15 3.58 -18.56
N GLU A 347 -18.30 3.65 -17.90
CA GLU A 347 -18.59 4.68 -16.89
C GLU A 347 -18.43 4.16 -15.45
N ILE A 348 -18.47 2.84 -15.25
CA ILE A 348 -18.46 2.17 -13.94
C ILE A 348 -17.30 1.16 -13.91
N PRO A 349 -16.48 1.12 -12.85
CA PRO A 349 -16.59 1.86 -11.58
C PRO A 349 -16.10 3.31 -11.63
N LEU A 350 -15.32 3.67 -12.65
CA LEU A 350 -14.89 5.02 -12.94
C LEU A 350 -14.87 5.20 -14.47
N LYS A 351 -15.14 6.41 -14.94
CA LYS A 351 -15.07 6.72 -16.37
C LYS A 351 -13.68 6.42 -16.92
N SER A 352 -13.65 5.52 -17.90
CA SER A 352 -12.43 4.94 -18.44
C SER A 352 -12.55 4.61 -19.92
N ASP A 353 -11.47 4.83 -20.66
CA ASP A 353 -11.26 4.27 -21.99
C ASP A 353 -10.30 3.09 -21.92
N ILE A 354 -10.59 2.06 -22.71
CA ILE A 354 -9.83 0.81 -22.78
C ILE A 354 -9.29 0.68 -24.19
N TYR A 355 -7.97 0.70 -24.31
CA TYR A 355 -7.23 0.61 -25.56
C TYR A 355 -6.48 -0.72 -25.66
N LEU A 356 -6.24 -1.17 -26.90
CA LEU A 356 -5.19 -2.14 -27.19
C LEU A 356 -3.99 -1.43 -27.80
N SER A 357 -2.82 -1.65 -27.21
CA SER A 357 -1.53 -1.25 -27.78
C SER A 357 -1.27 -2.00 -29.09
N PRO A 358 -0.41 -1.48 -30.00
CA PRO A 358 -0.02 -2.19 -31.22
C PRO A 358 0.60 -3.57 -30.92
N LYS A 359 0.60 -4.47 -31.92
CA LYS A 359 1.29 -5.75 -31.77
C LYS A 359 2.80 -5.52 -31.77
N TYR A 360 3.46 -5.94 -30.69
CA TYR A 360 4.91 -5.89 -30.58
C TYR A 360 5.60 -6.99 -31.42
N TYR A 361 4.94 -8.13 -31.64
CA TYR A 361 5.44 -9.23 -32.45
C TYR A 361 4.43 -9.61 -33.55
N ASN A 362 4.93 -9.89 -34.75
CA ASN A 362 4.15 -10.51 -35.83
C ASN A 362 4.19 -12.03 -35.75
#